data_AF-A0A524GGK0-F1
#
_entry.id   AF-A0A524GGK0-F1
#
_cell.length_a   1.000
_cell.length_b   1.000
_cell.length_c   1.000
_cell.angle_alpha   90.00
_cell.angle_beta   90.00
_cell.angle_gamma   90.00
#
_symmetry.space_group_name_H-M   'P 1'
#
loop_
_entity.id
_entity.type
_entity.pdbx_description
1 polymer ?
#
loop_
_entity_poly.entity_id
_entity_poly.type
_entity_poly.pdbx_seq_one_letter_code
_entity_poly.pdbx_strand_id
1 'polypeptide(L)'
;MKKMIFTAAAFALLAGNGYAADRGVDMSINPTPALLGNTVRFVCSGTGDWQRSLRAAQVTITNAADTVLVAQQEMQINGQTATYDYTIPADDMTGEWDFKCNLSDRTNRQAKTSQFIVTATATHDAVSAHQAIQSYDGPATCIACHELEAQDMLDSLHMQWSGPTPDVTNISGDDGKGVNGINTFCTYAMSSKGACFTCHVRADGNAPHAPDVNDIDCLMCHNDTYQRTFVPDPNNTETVVNINGETKTYVFGLVDENGDYTTVPDYAKMPAGTTMVDLARNVHLPTRQSCLRCHAKAGGGDWTKRGDMGLNTAAP
;
A
#
# COMPACT_ATOMS: atom_id res chain seq x y z
N MET A 1 88.47 -25.80 -27.51
CA MET A 1 87.62 -24.62 -27.24
C MET A 1 86.41 -24.65 -28.18
N LYS A 2 85.25 -25.12 -27.71
CA LYS A 2 83.97 -25.02 -28.41
C LYS A 2 82.93 -24.55 -27.38
N LYS A 3 82.33 -23.40 -27.68
CA LYS A 3 81.45 -22.61 -26.80
C LYS A 3 80.11 -23.35 -26.60
N MET A 4 79.72 -23.57 -25.35
CA MET A 4 78.34 -23.95 -25.00
C MET A 4 77.47 -22.70 -25.04
N ILE A 5 76.44 -22.71 -25.88
CA ILE A 5 75.41 -21.68 -25.96
C ILE A 5 74.28 -22.15 -25.04
N PHE A 6 74.03 -21.41 -23.95
CA PHE A 6 72.86 -21.60 -23.11
C PHE A 6 71.69 -20.82 -23.71
N THR A 7 70.70 -21.52 -24.23
CA THR A 7 69.41 -20.94 -24.66
C THR A 7 68.51 -20.85 -23.43
N ALA A 8 68.31 -19.65 -22.90
CA ALA A 8 67.32 -19.40 -21.85
C ALA A 8 65.92 -19.34 -22.49
N ALA A 9 65.08 -20.35 -22.23
CA ALA A 9 63.67 -20.32 -22.59
C ALA A 9 62.91 -19.47 -21.56
N ALA A 10 62.48 -18.27 -21.96
CA ALA A 10 61.59 -17.44 -21.17
C ALA A 10 60.17 -18.01 -21.24
N PHE A 11 59.71 -18.66 -20.17
CA PHE A 11 58.29 -18.97 -19.99
C PHE A 11 57.56 -17.69 -19.62
N ALA A 12 56.82 -17.12 -20.58
CA ALA A 12 55.85 -16.07 -20.29
C ALA A 12 54.67 -16.69 -19.54
N LEU A 13 54.61 -16.46 -18.22
CA LEU A 13 53.40 -16.67 -17.42
C LEU A 13 52.35 -15.66 -17.88
N LEU A 14 51.44 -16.10 -18.75
CA LEU A 14 50.19 -15.39 -19.01
C LEU A 14 49.38 -15.40 -17.71
N ALA A 15 49.40 -14.27 -17.00
CA ALA A 15 48.44 -14.01 -15.94
C ALA A 15 47.05 -13.95 -16.58
N GLY A 16 46.30 -15.05 -16.49
CA GLY A 16 44.89 -15.06 -16.81
C GLY A 16 44.18 -14.17 -15.80
N ASN A 17 43.71 -13.00 -16.25
CA ASN A 17 42.71 -12.24 -15.52
C ASN A 17 41.43 -13.07 -15.52
N GLY A 18 41.24 -13.89 -14.48
CA GLY A 18 39.94 -14.47 -14.19
C GLY A 18 39.01 -13.33 -13.79
N TYR A 19 38.15 -12.89 -14.70
CA TYR A 19 37.01 -12.05 -14.33
C TYR A 19 36.15 -12.87 -13.36
N ALA A 20 36.09 -12.44 -12.10
CA ALA A 20 35.09 -12.94 -11.17
C ALA A 20 33.72 -12.59 -11.76
N ALA A 21 32.90 -13.59 -12.02
CA ALA A 21 31.54 -13.37 -12.50
C ALA A 21 30.78 -12.53 -11.48
N ASP A 22 30.09 -11.49 -11.94
CA ASP A 22 29.29 -10.60 -11.09
C ASP A 22 27.97 -11.33 -10.79
N ARG A 23 27.95 -12.15 -9.73
CA ARG A 23 26.78 -12.88 -9.26
C ARG A 23 26.37 -12.33 -7.90
N GLY A 24 25.09 -12.06 -7.73
CA GLY A 24 24.49 -11.52 -6.52
C GLY A 24 23.24 -12.29 -6.10
N VAL A 25 22.74 -11.98 -4.91
CA VAL A 25 21.44 -12.42 -4.41
C VAL A 25 20.69 -11.19 -3.91
N ASP A 26 19.55 -10.91 -4.50
CA ASP A 26 18.62 -9.91 -4.00
C ASP A 26 17.63 -10.57 -3.04
N MET A 27 17.40 -9.93 -1.90
CA MET A 27 16.67 -10.50 -0.78
C MET A 27 15.62 -9.51 -0.31
N SER A 28 14.39 -9.96 -0.12
CA SER A 28 13.30 -9.16 0.43
C SER A 28 12.32 -10.01 1.22
N ILE A 29 11.48 -9.34 2.01
CA ILE A 29 10.38 -9.96 2.76
C ILE A 29 9.07 -9.23 2.48
N ASN A 30 7.94 -9.91 2.64
CA ASN A 30 6.61 -9.30 2.56
C ASN A 30 5.66 -9.94 3.59
N PRO A 31 5.04 -9.17 4.51
CA PRO A 31 5.12 -7.71 4.66
C PRO A 31 6.46 -7.22 5.25
N THR A 32 6.74 -5.92 5.10
CA THR A 32 7.83 -5.21 5.79
C THR A 32 7.23 -3.99 6.53
N PRO A 33 7.41 -3.84 7.86
CA PRO A 33 8.11 -4.76 8.76
C PRO A 33 7.35 -6.09 8.93
N ALA A 34 8.06 -7.12 9.40
CA ALA A 34 7.42 -8.37 9.80
C ALA A 34 6.72 -8.18 11.16
N LEU A 35 5.64 -8.92 11.37
CA LEU A 35 4.87 -8.89 12.62
C LEU A 35 4.89 -10.28 13.28
N LEU A 36 5.03 -10.31 14.61
CA LEU A 36 4.82 -11.55 15.39
C LEU A 36 3.45 -12.16 15.02
N GLY A 37 3.33 -13.48 15.06
CA GLY A 37 2.09 -14.20 14.75
C GLY A 37 1.65 -14.20 13.28
N ASN A 38 2.27 -13.40 12.40
CA ASN A 38 1.91 -13.31 10.99
C ASN A 38 2.85 -14.13 10.10
N THR A 39 2.31 -14.57 8.95
CA THR A 39 3.10 -15.21 7.89
C THR A 39 3.83 -14.16 7.07
N VAL A 40 5.15 -14.34 6.96
CA VAL A 40 6.06 -13.52 6.16
C VAL A 40 6.57 -14.36 4.99
N ARG A 41 6.52 -13.78 3.79
CA ARG A 41 7.11 -14.37 2.59
C ARG A 41 8.52 -13.86 2.39
N PHE A 42 9.48 -14.77 2.46
CA PHE A 42 10.90 -14.53 2.15
C PHE A 42 11.14 -14.77 0.66
N VAL A 43 11.80 -13.83 0.00
CA VAL A 43 12.09 -13.87 -1.44
C VAL A 43 13.58 -13.72 -1.66
N CYS A 44 14.18 -14.63 -2.41
CA CYS A 44 15.59 -14.62 -2.77
C CYS A 44 15.76 -14.84 -4.27
N SER A 45 16.31 -13.84 -4.96
CA SER A 45 16.49 -13.83 -6.41
C SER A 45 17.97 -13.79 -6.76
N GLY A 46 18.41 -14.71 -7.62
CA GLY A 46 19.75 -14.62 -8.20
C GLY A 46 19.84 -13.42 -9.16
N THR A 47 20.89 -12.61 -9.03
CA THR A 47 21.17 -11.46 -9.91
C THR A 47 22.55 -11.54 -10.55
N GLY A 48 22.71 -10.96 -11.75
CA GLY A 48 23.95 -11.03 -12.52
C GLY A 48 24.11 -12.35 -13.29
N ASP A 49 25.32 -12.91 -13.34
CA ASP A 49 25.68 -14.03 -14.23
C ASP A 49 25.16 -15.41 -13.78
N TRP A 50 23.96 -15.52 -13.18
CA TRP A 50 23.35 -16.82 -12.91
C TRP A 50 22.97 -17.51 -14.22
N GLN A 51 23.46 -18.72 -14.45
CA GLN A 51 23.10 -19.46 -15.66
C GLN A 51 21.84 -20.29 -15.44
N ARG A 52 20.77 -19.92 -16.16
CA ARG A 52 19.45 -20.59 -16.15
C ARG A 52 18.76 -20.55 -14.78
N SER A 53 17.61 -21.23 -14.67
CA SER A 53 16.85 -21.40 -13.44
C SER A 53 17.65 -22.07 -12.32
N LEU A 54 17.37 -21.67 -11.09
CA LEU A 54 17.93 -22.29 -9.89
C LEU A 54 17.56 -23.78 -9.82
N ARG A 55 18.45 -24.57 -9.23
CA ARG A 55 18.23 -26.00 -8.99
C ARG A 55 17.88 -26.32 -7.55
N ALA A 56 18.45 -25.58 -6.61
CA ALA A 56 18.13 -25.67 -5.21
C ALA A 56 18.28 -24.30 -4.56
N ALA A 57 17.45 -24.04 -3.56
CA ALA A 57 17.41 -22.81 -2.80
C ALA A 57 17.00 -23.14 -1.38
N GLN A 58 17.80 -22.69 -0.40
CA GLN A 58 17.57 -22.95 1.01
C GLN A 58 17.55 -21.64 1.80
N VAL A 59 16.67 -21.56 2.79
CA VAL A 59 16.59 -20.43 3.73
C VAL A 59 16.93 -20.86 5.15
N THR A 60 17.60 -19.99 5.88
CA THR A 60 17.82 -20.08 7.33
C THR A 60 17.33 -18.79 7.97
N ILE A 61 16.52 -18.88 9.02
CA ILE A 61 15.95 -17.72 9.73
C ILE A 61 16.44 -17.76 11.16
N THR A 62 17.00 -16.65 11.62
CA THR A 62 17.56 -16.46 12.96
C THR A 62 16.87 -15.27 13.63
N ASN A 63 16.40 -15.46 14.85
CA ASN A 63 15.75 -14.38 15.60
C ASN A 63 16.74 -13.42 16.27
N ALA A 64 16.21 -12.36 16.89
CA ALA A 64 16.99 -11.35 17.62
C ALA A 64 17.81 -11.90 18.81
N ALA A 65 17.58 -13.13 19.24
CA ALA A 65 18.35 -13.83 20.27
C ALA A 65 19.39 -14.79 19.68
N ASP A 66 19.73 -14.64 18.40
CA ASP A 66 20.63 -15.53 17.65
C ASP A 66 20.16 -17.00 17.60
N THR A 67 18.87 -17.26 17.84
CA THR A 67 18.29 -18.61 17.78
C THR A 67 17.86 -18.91 16.36
N VAL A 68 18.35 -20.03 15.81
CA VAL A 68 17.96 -20.51 14.47
C VAL A 68 16.59 -21.18 14.55
N LEU A 69 15.57 -20.55 13.98
CA LEU A 69 14.19 -21.04 13.98
C LEU A 69 13.88 -21.90 12.75
N VAL A 70 14.52 -21.59 11.62
CA VAL A 70 14.43 -22.36 10.38
C VAL A 70 15.85 -22.66 9.92
N ALA A 71 16.17 -23.94 9.69
CA ALA A 71 17.51 -24.38 9.33
C ALA A 71 17.54 -25.01 7.93
N GLN A 72 18.15 -24.32 6.97
CA GLN A 72 18.37 -24.78 5.59
C GLN A 72 17.11 -25.37 4.91
N GLN A 73 15.95 -24.77 5.16
CA GLN A 73 14.69 -25.25 4.61
C GLN A 73 14.62 -24.98 3.11
N GLU A 74 14.20 -25.98 2.33
CA GLU A 74 14.03 -25.84 0.88
C GLU A 74 12.94 -24.81 0.54
N MET A 75 13.26 -23.94 -0.42
CA MET A 75 12.39 -22.88 -0.92
C MET A 75 11.71 -23.30 -2.22
N GLN A 76 10.56 -22.70 -2.54
CA GLN A 76 9.85 -22.89 -3.81
C GLN A 76 10.54 -22.09 -4.91
N ILE A 77 11.04 -22.77 -5.96
CA ILE A 77 11.79 -22.12 -7.04
C ILE A 77 10.88 -21.85 -8.24
N ASN A 78 10.89 -20.60 -8.73
CA ASN A 78 10.34 -20.20 -10.01
C ASN A 78 11.38 -19.39 -10.80
N GLY A 79 12.01 -20.02 -11.78
CA GLY A 79 13.08 -19.40 -12.56
C GLY A 79 14.32 -19.12 -11.69
N GLN A 80 14.68 -17.84 -11.54
CA GLN A 80 15.82 -17.40 -10.73
C GLN A 80 15.41 -16.92 -9.33
N THR A 81 14.12 -17.01 -9.00
CA THR A 81 13.57 -16.56 -7.73
C THR A 81 13.13 -17.76 -6.91
N ALA A 82 13.43 -17.72 -5.62
CA ALA A 82 13.00 -18.71 -4.65
C ALA A 82 12.21 -18.03 -3.54
N THR A 83 11.10 -18.65 -3.11
CA THR A 83 10.24 -18.11 -2.05
C THR A 83 10.01 -19.12 -0.94
N TYR A 84 9.83 -18.61 0.28
CA TYR A 84 9.48 -19.42 1.45
C TYR A 84 8.55 -18.62 2.36
N ASP A 85 7.44 -19.22 2.76
CA ASP A 85 6.49 -18.61 3.69
C ASP A 85 6.74 -19.17 5.10
N TYR A 86 6.89 -18.28 6.08
CA TYR A 86 7.13 -18.64 7.47
C TYR A 86 6.29 -17.77 8.40
N THR A 87 5.58 -18.41 9.33
CA THR A 87 4.82 -17.73 10.38
C THR A 87 5.74 -17.44 11.54
N ILE A 88 5.95 -16.15 11.84
CA ILE A 88 6.73 -15.71 12.99
C ILE A 88 5.94 -16.12 14.26
N PRO A 89 6.55 -16.80 15.26
CA PRO A 89 5.83 -17.14 16.49
C PRO A 89 5.32 -15.88 17.20
N ALA A 90 4.10 -15.94 17.76
CA ALA A 90 3.47 -14.78 18.40
C ALA A 90 4.16 -14.37 19.71
N ASP A 91 4.89 -15.30 20.33
CA ASP A 91 5.59 -15.18 21.59
C ASP A 91 7.11 -14.99 21.44
N ASP A 92 7.60 -14.80 20.20
CA ASP A 92 9.02 -14.56 19.93
C ASP A 92 9.45 -13.10 20.20
N MET A 93 10.74 -12.85 20.13
CA MET A 93 11.33 -11.53 20.38
C MET A 93 11.17 -10.59 19.19
N THR A 94 10.78 -9.35 19.46
CA THR A 94 10.89 -8.26 18.49
C THR A 94 12.34 -7.82 18.33
N GLY A 95 12.65 -7.12 17.23
CA GLY A 95 13.99 -6.56 16.97
C GLY A 95 14.51 -6.92 15.58
N GLU A 96 15.82 -6.77 15.41
CA GLU A 96 16.52 -7.16 14.18
C GLU A 96 16.68 -8.67 14.13
N TRP A 97 16.18 -9.27 13.06
CA TRP A 97 16.31 -10.69 12.75
C TRP A 97 17.11 -10.84 11.47
N ASP A 98 17.69 -12.03 11.28
CA ASP A 98 18.46 -12.35 10.09
C ASP A 98 17.78 -13.46 9.30
N PHE A 99 17.84 -13.35 7.98
CA PHE A 99 17.63 -14.52 7.12
C PHE A 99 18.75 -14.66 6.12
N LYS A 100 19.16 -15.92 5.93
CA LYS A 100 20.21 -16.31 5.00
C LYS A 100 19.61 -17.15 3.90
N CYS A 101 19.88 -16.76 2.65
CA CYS A 101 19.55 -17.55 1.48
C CYS A 101 20.79 -18.18 0.90
N ASN A 102 20.68 -19.46 0.52
CA ASN A 102 21.70 -20.22 -0.18
C ASN A 102 21.11 -20.71 -1.51
N LEU A 103 21.51 -20.08 -2.61
CA LEU A 103 21.03 -20.35 -3.96
C LEU A 103 22.07 -21.16 -4.72
N SER A 104 21.61 -22.09 -5.56
CA SER A 104 22.49 -22.88 -6.42
C SER A 104 21.89 -23.16 -7.80
N ASP A 105 22.73 -23.05 -8.83
CA ASP A 105 22.45 -23.53 -10.18
C ASP A 105 23.20 -24.86 -10.45
N ARG A 106 23.47 -25.20 -11.71
CA ARG A 106 24.22 -26.42 -12.08
C ARG A 106 25.70 -26.38 -11.71
N THR A 107 26.28 -25.19 -11.65
CA THR A 107 27.73 -24.95 -11.63
C THR A 107 28.16 -24.05 -10.48
N ASN A 108 27.25 -23.22 -9.96
CA ASN A 108 27.53 -22.15 -9.02
C ASN A 108 26.63 -22.26 -7.79
N ARG A 109 27.16 -21.74 -6.68
CA ARG A 109 26.43 -21.58 -5.41
C ARG A 109 26.78 -20.23 -4.83
N GLN A 110 25.80 -19.58 -4.22
CA GLN A 110 26.01 -18.32 -3.52
C GLN A 110 25.09 -18.23 -2.32
N ALA A 111 25.62 -17.68 -1.23
CA ALA A 111 24.84 -17.38 -0.05
C ALA A 111 24.94 -15.91 0.30
N LYS A 112 23.84 -15.33 0.77
CA LYS A 112 23.77 -13.97 1.28
C LYS A 112 22.88 -13.96 2.52
N THR A 113 23.22 -13.11 3.48
CA THR A 113 22.41 -12.83 4.66
C THR A 113 21.89 -11.40 4.57
N SER A 114 20.64 -11.20 4.97
CA SER A 114 20.02 -9.88 5.11
C SER A 114 19.32 -9.79 6.45
N GLN A 115 19.35 -8.60 7.03
CA GLN A 115 18.62 -8.29 8.25
C GLN A 115 17.20 -7.82 7.89
N PHE A 116 16.25 -7.98 8.81
CA PHE A 116 14.90 -7.45 8.75
C PHE A 116 14.35 -7.17 10.15
N ILE A 117 13.38 -6.26 10.25
CA ILE A 117 12.77 -5.91 11.54
C ILE A 117 11.50 -6.73 11.77
N VAL A 118 11.44 -7.37 12.94
CA VAL A 118 10.22 -7.98 13.49
C VAL A 118 9.67 -7.09 14.59
N THR A 119 8.40 -6.72 14.47
CA THR A 119 7.67 -5.91 15.45
C THR A 119 6.53 -6.72 16.06
N ALA A 120 6.04 -6.30 17.22
CA ALA A 120 4.93 -6.98 17.86
C ALA A 120 3.70 -6.90 16.98
N THR A 121 2.89 -7.97 16.92
CA THR A 121 1.51 -7.83 16.46
C THR A 121 0.86 -6.84 17.40
N ALA A 122 0.41 -5.70 16.88
CA ALA A 122 -0.53 -4.89 17.62
C ALA A 122 -1.78 -5.75 17.83
N THR A 123 -1.94 -6.33 19.01
CA THR A 123 -3.22 -6.84 19.46
C THR A 123 -4.11 -5.61 19.60
N HIS A 124 -4.82 -5.27 18.54
CA HIS A 124 -5.82 -4.20 18.58
C HIS A 124 -7.06 -4.71 19.32
N ASP A 125 -6.90 -5.00 20.61
CA ASP A 125 -7.96 -4.72 21.57
C ASP A 125 -8.23 -3.20 21.53
N ALA A 126 -9.46 -2.79 21.84
CA ALA A 126 -9.85 -1.38 21.89
C ALA A 126 -8.77 -0.58 22.64
N VAL A 127 -8.09 0.33 21.92
CA VAL A 127 -7.04 1.16 22.52
C VAL A 127 -7.71 1.94 23.66
N SER A 128 -7.35 1.60 24.90
CA SER A 128 -8.03 2.15 26.09
C SER A 128 -7.98 3.68 26.12
N ALA A 129 -6.93 4.28 25.54
CA ALA A 129 -6.81 5.72 25.35
C ALA A 129 -7.94 6.32 24.51
N HIS A 130 -8.48 5.61 23.52
CA HIS A 130 -9.61 6.10 22.73
C HIS A 130 -10.85 6.28 23.59
N GLN A 131 -11.06 5.48 24.64
CA GLN A 131 -12.19 5.64 25.57
C GLN A 131 -12.15 6.98 26.32
N ALA A 132 -10.99 7.65 26.38
CA ALA A 132 -10.84 8.97 26.94
C ALA A 132 -11.28 10.10 26.01
N ILE A 133 -11.55 9.84 24.72
CA ILE A 133 -12.07 10.85 23.78
C ILE A 133 -13.45 11.31 24.27
N GLN A 134 -13.63 12.59 24.57
CA GLN A 134 -14.90 13.15 25.07
C GLN A 134 -15.64 13.99 24.03
N SER A 135 -14.93 14.44 22.99
CA SER A 135 -15.45 15.24 21.90
C SER A 135 -14.81 14.79 20.59
N TYR A 136 -15.51 15.00 19.48
CA TYR A 136 -14.97 14.77 18.15
C TYR A 136 -14.96 16.09 17.38
N ASP A 137 -13.77 16.55 17.07
CA ASP A 137 -13.47 17.73 16.26
C ASP A 137 -12.67 17.30 15.03
N GLY A 138 -13.36 16.59 14.13
CA GLY A 138 -12.79 16.12 12.87
C GLY A 138 -11.47 15.34 13.03
N PRO A 139 -10.57 15.42 12.02
CA PRO A 139 -9.27 14.75 12.08
C PRO A 139 -8.34 15.29 13.17
N ALA A 140 -8.54 16.52 13.65
CA ALA A 140 -7.73 17.08 14.74
C ALA A 140 -7.81 16.23 16.02
N THR A 141 -8.93 15.53 16.23
CA THR A 141 -9.09 14.55 17.32
C THR A 141 -8.08 13.42 17.24
N CYS A 142 -7.76 12.97 16.03
CA CYS A 142 -6.83 11.88 15.75
C CYS A 142 -5.39 12.38 15.68
N ILE A 143 -5.17 13.50 14.96
CA ILE A 143 -3.85 14.10 14.70
C ILE A 143 -3.13 14.48 15.99
N ALA A 144 -3.86 14.81 17.06
CA ALA A 144 -3.28 15.08 18.38
C ALA A 144 -2.34 13.96 18.90
N CYS A 145 -2.54 12.71 18.45
CA CYS A 145 -1.66 11.57 18.77
C CYS A 145 -1.10 10.86 17.52
N HIS A 146 -1.70 11.07 16.34
CA HIS A 146 -1.39 10.36 15.09
C HIS A 146 -0.91 11.31 13.97
N GLU A 147 -0.05 12.27 14.32
CA GLU A 147 0.46 13.25 13.36
C GLU A 147 1.26 12.59 12.23
N LEU A 148 2.09 11.60 12.54
CA LEU A 148 2.89 10.90 11.54
C LEU A 148 2.00 10.13 10.56
N GLU A 149 1.02 9.39 11.06
CA GLU A 149 0.09 8.66 10.20
C GLU A 149 -0.78 9.59 9.35
N ALA A 150 -1.12 10.78 9.87
CA ALA A 150 -1.82 11.79 9.10
C ALA A 150 -0.95 12.37 7.96
N GLN A 151 0.35 12.60 8.20
CA GLN A 151 1.27 13.03 7.16
C GLN A 151 1.50 11.93 6.11
N ASP A 152 1.69 10.68 6.53
CA ASP A 152 1.80 9.54 5.60
C ASP A 152 0.53 9.40 4.74
N MET A 153 -0.64 9.64 5.34
CA MET A 153 -1.91 9.62 4.63
C MET A 153 -2.03 10.79 3.65
N LEU A 154 -1.60 11.98 4.05
CA LEU A 154 -1.57 13.18 3.22
C LEU A 154 -0.78 12.93 1.93
N ASP A 155 0.37 12.28 2.02
CA ASP A 155 1.23 11.97 0.87
C ASP A 155 0.73 10.80 0.00
N SER A 156 -0.35 10.14 0.40
CA SER A 156 -0.89 8.99 -0.33
C SER A 156 -1.72 9.37 -1.56
N LEU A 157 -1.78 8.47 -2.55
CA LEU A 157 -2.67 8.63 -3.72
C LEU A 157 -4.16 8.71 -3.35
N HIS A 158 -4.57 8.23 -2.17
CA HIS A 158 -5.94 8.36 -1.71
C HIS A 158 -6.29 9.83 -1.40
N MET A 159 -5.33 10.60 -0.87
CA MET A 159 -5.46 12.05 -0.62
C MET A 159 -5.16 12.88 -1.86
N GLN A 160 -4.11 12.54 -2.61
CA GLN A 160 -3.66 13.36 -3.74
C GLN A 160 -4.53 13.18 -4.98
N TRP A 161 -5.08 11.98 -5.20
CA TRP A 161 -5.84 11.59 -6.41
C TRP A 161 -5.09 11.79 -7.74
N SER A 162 -3.82 12.11 -7.70
CA SER A 162 -2.88 12.17 -8.81
C SER A 162 -1.47 11.84 -8.33
N GLY A 163 -0.64 11.40 -9.27
CA GLY A 163 0.78 11.19 -9.03
C GLY A 163 1.49 10.78 -10.34
N PRO A 164 2.80 10.55 -10.29
CA PRO A 164 3.58 10.27 -11.49
C PRO A 164 3.17 8.95 -12.15
N THR A 165 3.03 8.94 -13.47
CA THR A 165 2.70 7.74 -14.26
C THR A 165 3.83 7.35 -15.22
N PRO A 166 5.00 6.89 -14.71
CA PRO A 166 6.21 6.68 -15.54
C PRO A 166 6.03 5.58 -16.60
N ASP A 167 5.11 4.64 -16.37
CA ASP A 167 4.87 3.51 -17.24
C ASP A 167 3.73 3.73 -18.24
N VAL A 168 3.15 4.94 -18.29
CA VAL A 168 2.06 5.28 -19.23
C VAL A 168 2.63 6.05 -20.42
N THR A 169 2.41 5.52 -21.62
CA THR A 169 2.88 6.16 -22.85
C THR A 169 2.13 7.46 -23.12
N ASN A 170 2.84 8.47 -23.63
CA ASN A 170 2.31 9.79 -24.00
C ASN A 170 1.71 10.62 -22.85
N ILE A 171 2.01 10.26 -21.60
CA ILE A 171 1.69 11.09 -20.44
C ILE A 171 3.01 11.52 -19.81
N SER A 172 3.22 12.84 -19.74
CA SER A 172 4.35 13.43 -19.05
C SER A 172 3.84 14.11 -17.78
N GLY A 173 4.37 13.73 -16.63
CA GLY A 173 3.99 14.30 -15.33
C GLY A 173 2.94 13.47 -14.60
N ASP A 174 2.16 14.16 -13.77
CA ASP A 174 1.16 13.54 -12.90
C ASP A 174 -0.16 13.31 -13.63
N ASP A 175 -0.79 12.17 -13.35
CA ASP A 175 -2.12 11.80 -13.81
C ASP A 175 -2.86 11.08 -12.69
N GLY A 176 -4.18 10.92 -12.82
CA GLY A 176 -4.99 10.23 -11.85
C GLY A 176 -6.45 10.68 -11.85
N LYS A 177 -7.20 10.21 -10.85
CA LYS A 177 -8.63 10.49 -10.74
C LYS A 177 -8.93 12.00 -10.68
N GLY A 178 -8.05 12.79 -10.06
CA GLY A 178 -8.15 14.24 -9.94
C GLY A 178 -7.44 15.04 -11.04
N VAL A 179 -6.67 14.38 -11.92
CA VAL A 179 -5.88 15.02 -12.99
C VAL A 179 -5.93 14.15 -14.25
N ASN A 180 -6.64 14.59 -15.30
CA ASN A 180 -6.73 13.92 -16.62
C ASN A 180 -7.34 12.50 -16.67
N GLY A 181 -7.65 11.87 -15.53
CA GLY A 181 -8.21 10.51 -15.44
C GLY A 181 -9.65 10.35 -15.95
N ILE A 182 -9.82 10.48 -17.27
CA ILE A 182 -11.09 10.33 -17.97
C ILE A 182 -11.40 8.85 -18.21
N ASN A 183 -12.66 8.46 -18.00
CA ASN A 183 -13.15 7.11 -18.29
C ASN A 183 -14.55 7.12 -18.92
N THR A 184 -15.03 5.96 -19.36
CA THR A 184 -16.34 5.78 -20.00
C THR A 184 -17.51 5.55 -19.03
N PHE A 185 -17.30 5.75 -17.72
CA PHE A 185 -18.37 5.75 -16.71
C PHE A 185 -18.84 7.19 -16.45
N CYS A 186 -18.48 7.78 -15.31
CA CYS A 186 -18.86 9.14 -14.94
C CYS A 186 -17.96 10.21 -15.58
N THR A 187 -17.27 9.88 -16.67
CA THR A 187 -16.30 10.73 -17.37
C THR A 187 -15.11 11.15 -16.52
N TYR A 188 -15.25 12.17 -15.69
CA TYR A 188 -14.14 12.76 -14.93
C TYR A 188 -14.59 13.17 -13.53
N ALA A 189 -13.74 12.98 -12.52
CA ALA A 189 -14.13 13.21 -11.13
C ALA A 189 -14.45 14.67 -10.84
N MET A 190 -13.68 15.60 -11.44
CA MET A 190 -13.84 17.04 -11.17
C MET A 190 -15.06 17.65 -11.85
N SER A 191 -15.64 17.03 -12.88
CA SER A 191 -16.94 17.45 -13.43
C SER A 191 -18.11 16.72 -12.76
N SER A 192 -17.86 15.53 -12.22
CA SER A 192 -18.85 14.68 -11.53
C SER A 192 -18.76 14.76 -10.01
N LYS A 193 -18.43 15.96 -9.48
CA LYS A 193 -18.06 16.24 -8.08
C LYS A 193 -19.02 15.60 -7.06
N GLY A 194 -20.32 15.88 -7.20
CA GLY A 194 -21.36 15.44 -6.24
C GLY A 194 -21.44 13.93 -6.03
N ALA A 195 -21.02 13.12 -7.01
CA ALA A 195 -20.91 11.68 -6.85
C ALA A 195 -19.48 11.25 -6.48
N CYS A 196 -18.47 11.79 -7.17
CA CYS A 196 -17.10 11.29 -7.07
C CYS A 196 -16.46 11.58 -5.71
N PHE A 197 -16.74 12.76 -5.16
CA PHE A 197 -16.14 13.24 -3.91
C PHE A 197 -16.70 12.53 -2.68
N THR A 198 -17.84 11.84 -2.80
CA THR A 198 -18.37 10.98 -1.72
C THR A 198 -17.40 9.86 -1.37
N CYS A 199 -16.56 9.45 -2.32
CA CYS A 199 -15.55 8.41 -2.16
C CYS A 199 -14.14 8.97 -1.86
N HIS A 200 -13.97 10.30 -1.81
CA HIS A 200 -12.67 10.90 -1.50
C HIS A 200 -12.44 10.85 0.00
N VAL A 201 -11.25 10.48 0.45
CA VAL A 201 -10.86 10.50 1.88
C VAL A 201 -10.56 11.90 2.41
N ARG A 202 -10.92 12.94 1.65
CA ARG A 202 -10.92 14.33 2.09
C ARG A 202 -12.35 14.74 2.43
N ALA A 203 -12.57 15.41 3.55
CA ALA A 203 -13.89 15.86 4.04
C ALA A 203 -14.40 17.12 3.32
N ASP A 204 -13.50 17.90 2.75
CA ASP A 204 -13.73 19.13 1.97
C ASP A 204 -14.23 18.87 0.53
N GLY A 205 -14.36 17.61 0.11
CA GLY A 205 -14.71 17.26 -1.26
C GLY A 205 -13.67 17.69 -2.30
N ASN A 206 -12.38 17.44 -2.07
CA ASN A 206 -11.30 17.75 -3.02
C ASN A 206 -11.34 19.20 -3.53
N ALA A 207 -11.37 20.12 -2.57
CA ALA A 207 -11.41 21.54 -2.82
C ALA A 207 -10.20 22.01 -3.66
N PRO A 208 -10.27 23.19 -4.30
CA PRO A 208 -9.27 23.64 -5.27
C PRO A 208 -7.93 24.09 -4.64
N HIS A 209 -7.73 23.88 -3.34
CA HIS A 209 -6.46 24.08 -2.66
C HIS A 209 -5.64 22.78 -2.57
N ALA A 210 -4.35 22.92 -2.20
CA ALA A 210 -3.51 21.76 -1.92
C ALA A 210 -4.06 21.00 -0.70
N PRO A 211 -4.07 19.66 -0.70
CA PRO A 211 -4.53 18.88 0.44
C PRO A 211 -3.79 19.27 1.74
N ASP A 212 -4.53 19.30 2.84
CA ASP A 212 -4.03 19.52 4.20
C ASP A 212 -4.37 18.32 5.10
N VAL A 213 -3.59 18.11 6.17
CA VAL A 213 -3.88 17.04 7.15
C VAL A 213 -5.26 17.19 7.79
N ASN A 214 -5.76 18.42 7.92
CA ASN A 214 -7.09 18.68 8.48
C ASN A 214 -8.23 18.35 7.51
N ASP A 215 -7.92 18.04 6.24
CA ASP A 215 -8.92 17.57 5.29
C ASP A 215 -9.21 16.07 5.45
N ILE A 216 -8.33 15.31 6.10
CA ILE A 216 -8.40 13.85 6.15
C ILE A 216 -9.69 13.39 6.85
N ASP A 217 -10.40 12.43 6.27
CA ASP A 217 -11.47 11.70 6.96
C ASP A 217 -10.98 10.33 7.41
N CYS A 218 -10.41 10.29 8.62
CA CYS A 218 -9.87 9.08 9.23
C CYS A 218 -10.94 7.98 9.37
N LEU A 219 -12.18 8.36 9.71
CA LEU A 219 -13.25 7.41 10.01
C LEU A 219 -13.75 6.68 8.77
N MET A 220 -13.52 7.21 7.57
CA MET A 220 -13.98 6.55 6.35
C MET A 220 -13.32 5.18 6.12
N CYS A 221 -12.09 5.00 6.61
CA CYS A 221 -11.37 3.72 6.59
C CYS A 221 -11.36 3.03 7.95
N HIS A 222 -11.35 3.80 9.04
CA HIS A 222 -11.16 3.26 10.38
C HIS A 222 -12.45 2.97 11.15
N ASN A 223 -13.62 3.17 10.54
CA ASN A 223 -14.89 2.80 11.16
C ASN A 223 -15.93 2.33 10.13
N ASP A 224 -16.32 1.06 10.21
CA ASP A 224 -17.29 0.45 9.29
C ASP A 224 -18.73 0.95 9.43
N THR A 225 -19.06 1.56 10.58
CA THR A 225 -20.39 2.12 10.85
C THR A 225 -20.51 3.54 10.33
N TYR A 226 -19.44 4.34 10.40
CA TYR A 226 -19.46 5.75 10.03
C TYR A 226 -19.95 5.95 8.60
N GLN A 227 -20.89 6.87 8.41
CA GLN A 227 -21.37 7.34 7.12
C GLN A 227 -21.44 8.87 7.15
N ARG A 228 -21.19 9.49 5.99
CA ARG A 228 -21.28 10.94 5.82
C ARG A 228 -22.04 11.29 4.54
N THR A 229 -22.51 12.52 4.49
CA THR A 229 -23.10 13.12 3.29
C THR A 229 -22.62 14.56 3.15
N PHE A 230 -22.64 15.08 1.93
CA PHE A 230 -22.54 16.52 1.72
C PHE A 230 -23.85 17.19 2.14
N VAL A 231 -23.74 18.40 2.70
CA VAL A 231 -24.91 19.27 2.94
C VAL A 231 -25.38 19.76 1.57
N PRO A 232 -26.61 19.50 1.11
CA PRO A 232 -27.07 19.98 -0.18
C PRO A 232 -27.25 21.50 -0.16
N ASP A 233 -26.84 22.19 -1.23
CA ASP A 233 -27.07 23.63 -1.41
C ASP A 233 -28.00 23.89 -2.60
N PRO A 234 -29.25 24.34 -2.36
CA PRO A 234 -30.20 24.69 -3.41
C PRO A 234 -29.72 25.79 -4.36
N ASN A 235 -28.69 26.56 -4.00
CA ASN A 235 -28.11 27.60 -4.84
C ASN A 235 -26.91 27.11 -5.66
N ASN A 236 -26.33 25.96 -5.30
CA ASN A 236 -25.26 25.32 -6.05
C ASN A 236 -25.85 24.25 -6.97
N THR A 237 -26.33 24.69 -8.14
CA THR A 237 -27.02 23.81 -9.08
C THR A 237 -26.55 23.97 -10.52
N GLU A 238 -26.62 22.89 -11.28
CA GLU A 238 -26.38 22.90 -12.73
C GLU A 238 -27.62 22.34 -13.45
N THR A 239 -28.13 23.09 -14.42
CA THR A 239 -29.28 22.66 -15.22
C THR A 239 -28.85 22.36 -16.65
N VAL A 240 -29.10 21.12 -17.08
CA VAL A 240 -28.74 20.64 -18.42
C VAL A 240 -29.93 19.99 -19.10
N VAL A 241 -29.91 20.00 -20.43
CA VAL A 241 -30.84 19.21 -21.24
C VAL A 241 -30.11 17.95 -21.67
N ASN A 242 -30.64 16.78 -21.28
CA ASN A 242 -30.03 15.51 -21.63
C ASN A 242 -30.27 15.14 -23.10
N ILE A 243 -29.67 14.04 -23.57
CA ILE A 243 -29.80 13.57 -24.95
C ILE A 243 -31.25 13.24 -25.37
N ASN A 244 -32.13 13.02 -24.40
CA ASN A 244 -33.56 12.76 -24.63
C ASN A 244 -34.38 14.06 -24.66
N GLY A 245 -33.76 15.23 -24.56
CA GLY A 245 -34.44 16.52 -24.49
C GLY A 245 -35.03 16.85 -23.12
N GLU A 246 -34.75 16.06 -22.08
CA GLU A 246 -35.26 16.31 -20.73
C GLU A 246 -34.38 17.32 -20.00
N THR A 247 -35.00 18.33 -19.40
CA THR A 247 -34.31 19.24 -18.49
C THR A 247 -34.08 18.54 -17.14
N LYS A 248 -32.83 18.50 -16.69
CA LYS A 248 -32.41 17.97 -15.38
C LYS A 248 -31.66 19.06 -14.63
N THR A 249 -31.99 19.22 -13.34
CA THR A 249 -31.25 20.10 -12.42
C THR A 249 -30.53 19.22 -11.42
N TYR A 250 -29.20 19.35 -11.37
CA TYR A 250 -28.33 18.71 -10.40
C TYR A 250 -28.07 19.68 -9.26
N VAL A 251 -28.21 19.21 -8.03
CA VAL A 251 -27.91 19.97 -6.81
C VAL A 251 -26.62 19.43 -6.21
N PHE A 252 -25.66 20.31 -5.97
CA PHE A 252 -24.37 19.97 -5.38
C PHE A 252 -24.34 20.33 -3.89
N GLY A 253 -23.23 19.99 -3.23
CA GLY A 253 -23.05 20.32 -1.83
C GLY A 253 -22.84 21.82 -1.59
N LEU A 254 -23.06 22.25 -0.36
CA LEU A 254 -22.69 23.56 0.15
C LEU A 254 -21.18 23.71 0.08
N VAL A 255 -20.74 24.82 -0.50
CA VAL A 255 -19.34 25.16 -0.69
C VAL A 255 -19.08 26.51 -0.05
N ASP A 256 -17.98 26.65 0.68
CA ASP A 256 -17.59 27.92 1.29
C ASP A 256 -16.85 28.85 0.29
N GLU A 257 -16.28 29.96 0.79
CA GLU A 257 -15.55 30.92 -0.05
C GLU A 257 -14.23 30.39 -0.62
N ASN A 258 -13.65 29.34 -0.04
CA ASN A 258 -12.41 28.71 -0.49
C ASN A 258 -12.64 27.56 -1.47
N GLY A 259 -13.89 27.11 -1.61
CA GLY A 259 -14.23 25.99 -2.46
C GLY A 259 -14.41 24.67 -1.69
N ASP A 260 -14.48 24.73 -0.36
CA ASP A 260 -14.53 23.57 0.52
C ASP A 260 -15.98 23.11 0.67
N TYR A 261 -16.23 21.84 0.35
CA TYR A 261 -17.53 21.24 0.57
C TYR A 261 -17.78 20.97 2.05
N THR A 262 -18.98 21.29 2.50
CA THR A 262 -19.43 20.92 3.84
C THR A 262 -19.95 19.49 3.88
N THR A 263 -19.30 18.63 4.67
CA THR A 263 -19.79 17.28 5.00
C THR A 263 -20.33 17.20 6.42
N VAL A 264 -21.34 16.34 6.60
CA VAL A 264 -21.93 16.04 7.91
C VAL A 264 -22.13 14.53 8.06
N PRO A 265 -22.14 14.00 9.30
CA PRO A 265 -22.47 12.60 9.53
C PRO A 265 -23.90 12.28 9.06
N ASP A 266 -24.04 11.19 8.32
CA ASP A 266 -25.33 10.71 7.82
C ASP A 266 -25.92 9.71 8.83
N TYR A 267 -26.41 10.22 9.96
CA TYR A 267 -26.98 9.40 11.03
C TYR A 267 -28.15 8.54 10.59
N ALA A 268 -28.86 8.90 9.51
CA ALA A 268 -29.94 8.09 8.96
C ALA A 268 -29.44 6.76 8.37
N LYS A 269 -28.15 6.67 8.01
CA LYS A 269 -27.50 5.45 7.51
C LYS A 269 -26.71 4.72 8.58
N MET A 270 -26.79 5.16 9.83
CA MET A 270 -26.09 4.57 10.98
C MET A 270 -27.10 4.01 11.99
N PRO A 271 -26.69 3.08 12.88
CA PRO A 271 -27.53 2.62 13.98
C PRO A 271 -28.04 3.78 14.84
N ALA A 272 -29.28 3.67 15.31
CA ALA A 272 -29.88 4.69 16.18
C ALA A 272 -29.03 4.89 17.46
N GLY A 273 -28.81 6.15 17.83
CA GLY A 273 -27.99 6.51 19.00
C GLY A 273 -26.49 6.59 18.73
N THR A 274 -26.03 6.34 17.49
CA THR A 274 -24.62 6.54 17.11
C THR A 274 -24.21 8.00 17.32
N THR A 275 -23.05 8.22 17.97
CA THR A 275 -22.44 9.53 18.11
C THR A 275 -21.04 9.55 17.50
N MET A 276 -20.53 10.72 17.12
CA MET A 276 -19.15 10.83 16.59
C MET A 276 -18.09 10.42 17.63
N VAL A 277 -18.35 10.66 18.92
CA VAL A 277 -17.47 10.20 20.01
C VAL A 277 -17.43 8.67 20.06
N ASP A 278 -18.58 8.00 19.93
CA ASP A 278 -18.62 6.54 19.89
C ASP A 278 -17.90 5.98 18.65
N LEU A 279 -18.03 6.64 17.51
CA LEU A 279 -17.32 6.23 16.29
C LEU A 279 -15.80 6.38 16.45
N ALA A 280 -15.33 7.49 17.02
CA ALA A 280 -13.92 7.74 17.29
C ALA A 280 -13.35 6.78 18.35
N ARG A 281 -14.14 6.41 19.36
CA ARG A 281 -13.77 5.43 20.39
C ARG A 281 -13.60 4.02 19.86
N ASN A 282 -14.37 3.68 18.83
CA ASN A 282 -14.45 2.33 18.27
C ASN A 282 -13.80 2.24 16.88
N VAL A 283 -12.76 3.03 16.64
CA VAL A 283 -11.94 2.87 15.43
C VAL A 283 -11.19 1.55 15.44
N HIS A 284 -10.93 1.02 14.26
CA HIS A 284 -10.23 -0.24 14.04
C HIS A 284 -9.29 -0.14 12.83
N LEU A 285 -8.43 -1.13 12.64
CA LEU A 285 -7.71 -1.29 11.38
C LEU A 285 -8.71 -1.46 10.23
N PRO A 286 -8.44 -0.90 9.03
CA PRO A 286 -9.39 -0.99 7.92
C PRO A 286 -9.76 -2.43 7.58
N THR A 287 -11.06 -2.68 7.39
CA THR A 287 -11.56 -3.98 6.94
C THR A 287 -11.82 -3.93 5.44
N ARG A 288 -12.09 -5.10 4.83
CA ARG A 288 -12.56 -5.14 3.45
C ARG A 288 -13.86 -4.35 3.28
N GLN A 289 -14.74 -4.33 4.28
CA GLN A 289 -15.96 -3.53 4.24
C GLN A 289 -15.65 -2.04 4.15
N SER A 290 -14.67 -1.54 4.92
CA SER A 290 -14.25 -0.14 4.89
C SER A 290 -13.78 0.25 3.49
N CYS A 291 -12.92 -0.58 2.88
CA CYS A 291 -12.41 -0.35 1.51
C CYS A 291 -13.54 -0.39 0.47
N LEU A 292 -14.43 -1.39 0.56
CA LEU A 292 -15.46 -1.63 -0.44
C LEU A 292 -16.56 -0.57 -0.44
N ARG A 293 -16.67 0.27 0.61
CA ARG A 293 -17.51 1.48 0.63
C ARG A 293 -17.38 2.32 -0.63
N CYS A 294 -16.13 2.52 -1.07
CA CYS A 294 -15.80 3.30 -2.26
C CYS A 294 -15.52 2.40 -3.46
N HIS A 295 -14.77 1.32 -3.22
CA HIS A 295 -14.21 0.51 -4.29
C HIS A 295 -15.25 -0.39 -4.98
N ALA A 296 -16.19 -0.99 -4.23
CA ALA A 296 -17.23 -1.86 -4.81
C ALA A 296 -18.25 -1.06 -5.63
N LYS A 297 -18.54 0.18 -5.19
CA LYS A 297 -19.56 1.05 -5.78
C LYS A 297 -19.00 2.03 -6.82
N ALA A 298 -17.73 1.90 -7.18
CA ALA A 298 -17.11 2.76 -8.16
C ALA A 298 -17.89 2.70 -9.49
N GLY A 299 -18.19 3.86 -10.07
CA GLY A 299 -19.00 3.96 -11.29
C GLY A 299 -20.51 4.09 -11.04
N GLY A 300 -20.96 4.24 -9.80
CA GLY A 300 -22.35 4.58 -9.46
C GLY A 300 -23.21 3.42 -8.94
N GLY A 301 -22.62 2.24 -8.76
CA GLY A 301 -23.32 1.04 -8.27
C GLY A 301 -22.36 -0.09 -7.92
N ASP A 302 -22.84 -1.05 -7.13
CA ASP A 302 -22.09 -2.28 -6.81
C ASP A 302 -21.78 -3.06 -8.09
N TRP A 303 -20.60 -3.70 -8.17
CA TRP A 303 -20.12 -4.45 -9.34
C TRP A 303 -20.11 -3.68 -10.68
N THR A 304 -20.21 -2.34 -10.65
CA THR A 304 -20.42 -1.56 -11.88
C THR A 304 -19.12 -1.33 -12.64
N LYS A 305 -18.04 -0.93 -11.96
CA LYS A 305 -16.76 -0.60 -12.62
C LYS A 305 -15.72 -1.71 -12.57
N ARG A 306 -15.57 -2.38 -11.43
CA ARG A 306 -14.58 -3.45 -11.22
C ARG A 306 -15.31 -4.78 -11.16
N GLY A 307 -15.01 -5.68 -12.11
CA GLY A 307 -15.66 -6.99 -12.23
C GLY A 307 -15.15 -8.05 -11.26
N ASP A 308 -14.19 -7.70 -10.40
CA ASP A 308 -13.53 -8.56 -9.43
C ASP A 308 -13.73 -8.10 -7.97
N MET A 309 -14.46 -6.99 -7.76
CA MET A 309 -14.62 -6.37 -6.45
C MET A 309 -16.04 -5.81 -6.28
N GLY A 310 -16.86 -6.46 -5.45
CA GLY A 310 -18.18 -5.98 -5.06
C GLY A 310 -18.44 -6.16 -3.57
N LEU A 311 -19.57 -5.68 -3.07
CA LEU A 311 -19.85 -5.65 -1.62
C LEU A 311 -19.84 -7.04 -0.97
N ASN A 312 -20.28 -8.07 -1.67
CA ASN A 312 -20.25 -9.46 -1.20
C ASN A 312 -18.83 -10.03 -1.07
N THR A 313 -17.80 -9.37 -1.60
CA THR A 313 -16.40 -9.75 -1.37
C THR A 313 -15.84 -9.18 -0.06
N ALA A 314 -16.69 -8.60 0.81
CA ALA A 314 -16.33 -8.15 2.16
C ALA A 314 -16.17 -9.30 3.18
N ALA A 315 -16.70 -10.49 2.90
CA ALA A 315 -16.52 -11.71 3.69
C ALA A 315 -16.59 -12.94 2.74
N PRO A 316 -15.45 -13.47 2.23
CA PRO A 316 -15.41 -14.46 1.18
C PRO A 316 -15.56 -15.89 1.71
#